data_AF-C5DMM9-F1
#
_entry.id   AF-C5DMM9-F1
#
_cell.length_a   1.000
_cell.length_b   1.000
_cell.length_c   1.000
_cell.angle_alpha   90.00
_cell.angle_beta   90.00
_cell.angle_gamma   90.00
#
_symmetry.space_group_name_H-M   'P 1'
#
loop_
_entity.id
_entity.type
_entity.pdbx_description
1 polymer ?
#
loop_
_entity_poly.entity_id
_entity_poly.type
_entity_poly.pdbx_seq_one_letter_code
_entity_poly.pdbx_strand_id
1 'polypeptide(L)'
;MSLINEPSVDFHLKLNEQSFHIPNELLKRNAKLVNKLIEKETKRVSSLFEDVNTLMAGHDDHSAMTKLGEIIKAVELLERKLEKRITVESELLQRIEYRINYFKELDSLKGNEDKDGLVEWYRRYTNILVGDYLTRNSEIYENELTELDRSAHTRQKRKLSSSGGSTPPLNAGIQFLRSQGLEHHLDYDILVTANRISKNLTSNHDLSLLVNWIKENQAYLVSKSSPLEFETRLQEYIELVKDQNYPSAISCFQTHLVKFIKTNFEELKLASGLLVFIKSYQQQMHTPVDVEEKDVSNLSSRSGFFRYFFNRPSLKPPRELKQPTTSEVRIKSASHANFERYTQVLSDERWDVLKDLFLQEYYSMYGISQHEPLLIYLSLGISTLKTRACMHEMETHGGSNDSLTNYLRGEITKTNCPVCSKEFSAISGNLPYAHHIQSSLFDDPVMLPNGNIYDSKKLKQLAVELRSKMLCELQSDQILDPIDQKVFSEKDFITMYPT
;
A
#
# COMPACT_ATOMS: atom_id res chain seq x y z
N MET A 1 -22.31 -22.70 -25.74
CA MET A 1 -21.51 -21.95 -24.75
C MET A 1 -21.81 -22.57 -23.40
N SER A 2 -20.87 -23.33 -22.84
CA SER A 2 -21.08 -24.00 -21.56
C SER A 2 -21.32 -22.95 -20.48
N LEU A 3 -22.23 -23.29 -19.56
CA LEU A 3 -22.44 -22.60 -18.30
C LEU A 3 -21.11 -22.11 -17.76
N ILE A 4 -21.02 -20.81 -17.47
CA ILE A 4 -20.02 -20.32 -16.52
C ILE A 4 -20.18 -21.24 -15.32
N ASN A 5 -19.13 -21.98 -14.96
CA ASN A 5 -19.19 -22.85 -13.80
C ASN A 5 -19.17 -21.93 -12.58
N GLU A 6 -20.35 -21.38 -12.27
CA GLU A 6 -20.46 -20.28 -11.33
C GLU A 6 -20.21 -20.79 -9.92
N PRO A 7 -19.32 -20.15 -9.16
CA PRO A 7 -19.11 -20.51 -7.77
C PRO A 7 -20.41 -20.32 -6.97
N SER A 8 -20.62 -21.11 -5.92
CA SER A 8 -21.79 -20.99 -5.06
C SER A 8 -21.84 -19.64 -4.31
N VAL A 9 -23.00 -19.26 -3.80
CA VAL A 9 -23.11 -18.08 -2.90
C VAL A 9 -22.25 -18.28 -1.65
N ASP A 10 -22.22 -19.50 -1.10
CA ASP A 10 -21.37 -19.87 0.03
C ASP A 10 -19.87 -19.65 -0.25
N PHE A 11 -19.42 -19.94 -1.47
CA PHE A 11 -18.05 -19.64 -1.89
C PHE A 11 -17.77 -18.13 -1.82
N HIS A 12 -18.68 -17.29 -2.33
CA HIS A 12 -18.54 -15.83 -2.28
C HIS A 12 -18.58 -15.30 -0.84
N LEU A 13 -19.40 -15.89 0.04
CA LEU A 13 -19.45 -15.52 1.45
C LEU A 13 -18.14 -15.85 2.17
N LYS A 14 -17.59 -17.05 1.95
CA LYS A 14 -16.27 -17.44 2.50
C LYS A 14 -15.16 -16.52 2.03
N LEU A 15 -15.18 -16.17 0.74
CA LEU A 15 -14.19 -15.27 0.14
C LEU A 15 -14.24 -13.86 0.74
N ASN A 16 -15.43 -13.40 1.14
CA ASN A 16 -15.67 -12.06 1.68
C ASN A 16 -15.92 -12.07 3.20
N GLU A 17 -15.53 -13.12 3.92
CA GLU A 17 -15.75 -13.25 5.37
C GLU A 17 -15.16 -12.06 6.16
N GLN A 18 -13.98 -11.59 5.74
CA GLN A 18 -13.31 -10.43 6.33
C GLN A 18 -14.15 -9.16 6.31
N SER A 19 -15.01 -8.99 5.28
CA SER A 19 -15.92 -7.85 5.22
C SER A 19 -16.91 -7.85 6.39
N PHE A 20 -17.29 -8.99 6.94
CA PHE A 20 -18.20 -9.03 8.11
C PHE A 20 -17.44 -8.97 9.44
N HIS A 21 -16.15 -9.31 9.43
CA HIS A 21 -15.32 -9.31 10.63
C HIS A 21 -15.10 -7.89 11.19
N ILE A 22 -14.80 -6.92 10.32
CA ILE A 22 -14.49 -5.53 10.75
C ILE A 22 -15.66 -4.90 11.52
N PRO A 23 -16.90 -4.84 11.00
CA PRO A 23 -18.02 -4.26 11.75
C PRO A 23 -18.31 -5.00 13.05
N ASN A 24 -18.13 -6.34 13.07
CA ASN A 24 -18.35 -7.15 14.27
C ASN A 24 -17.32 -6.79 15.37
N GLU A 25 -16.04 -6.66 15.04
CA GLU A 25 -15.02 -6.20 15.99
C GLU A 25 -15.28 -4.77 16.49
N LEU A 26 -15.74 -3.88 15.60
CA LEU A 26 -16.13 -2.52 15.98
C LEU A 26 -17.34 -2.51 16.92
N LEU A 27 -18.34 -3.37 16.70
CA LEU A 27 -19.49 -3.55 17.58
C LEU A 27 -19.05 -4.06 18.96
N LYS A 28 -18.20 -5.09 19.02
CA LYS A 28 -17.64 -5.60 20.29
C LYS A 28 -16.86 -4.51 21.04
N ARG A 29 -16.07 -3.70 20.33
CA ARG A 29 -15.34 -2.56 20.91
C ARG A 29 -16.31 -1.50 21.45
N ASN A 30 -17.35 -1.16 20.69
CA ASN A 30 -18.36 -0.19 21.11
C ASN A 30 -19.10 -0.67 22.35
N ALA A 31 -19.51 -1.94 22.41
CA ALA A 31 -20.16 -2.55 23.57
C ALA A 31 -19.28 -2.46 24.83
N LYS A 32 -17.98 -2.76 24.72
CA LYS A 32 -17.02 -2.58 25.83
C LYS A 32 -16.93 -1.11 26.29
N LEU A 33 -16.95 -0.16 25.36
CA LEU A 33 -16.90 1.27 25.67
C LEU A 33 -18.19 1.76 26.33
N VAL A 34 -19.35 1.27 25.88
CA VAL A 34 -20.66 1.55 26.49
C VAL A 34 -20.68 1.00 27.92
N ASN A 35 -20.28 -0.25 28.15
CA ASN A 35 -20.22 -0.83 29.50
C ASN A 35 -19.29 -0.04 30.43
N LYS A 36 -18.08 0.30 29.98
CA LYS A 36 -17.15 1.14 30.76
C LYS A 36 -17.72 2.52 31.06
N LEU A 37 -18.43 3.13 30.11
CA LEU A 37 -19.07 4.43 30.30
C LEU A 37 -20.17 4.34 31.35
N ILE A 38 -21.04 3.33 31.25
CA ILE A 38 -22.12 3.08 32.21
C ILE A 38 -21.53 2.84 33.59
N GLU A 39 -20.57 1.92 33.75
CA GLU A 39 -19.93 1.65 35.05
C GLU A 39 -19.30 2.90 35.67
N LYS A 40 -18.61 3.72 34.87
CA LYS A 40 -17.96 4.95 35.33
C LYS A 40 -18.98 5.98 35.80
N GLU A 41 -20.02 6.23 35.01
CA GLU A 41 -21.02 7.25 35.32
C GLU A 41 -21.96 6.78 36.44
N THR A 42 -22.31 5.48 36.51
CA THR A 42 -23.05 4.90 37.63
C THR A 42 -22.30 5.09 38.96
N LYS A 43 -20.99 4.78 39.01
CA LYS A 43 -20.16 5.03 40.21
C LYS A 43 -20.18 6.50 40.61
N ARG A 44 -20.07 7.42 39.64
CA ARG A 44 -20.09 8.87 39.89
C ARG A 44 -21.45 9.34 40.43
N VAL A 45 -22.55 8.83 39.88
CA VAL A 45 -23.90 9.16 40.34
C VAL A 45 -24.11 8.60 41.75
N SER A 46 -23.70 7.35 42.03
CA SER A 46 -23.76 6.77 43.38
C SER A 46 -22.99 7.61 44.41
N SER A 47 -21.77 8.05 44.11
CA SER A 47 -21.02 8.91 45.04
C SER A 47 -21.70 10.26 45.28
N LEU A 48 -22.30 10.86 44.24
CA LEU A 48 -23.03 12.12 44.41
C LEU A 48 -24.32 11.93 45.24
N PHE A 49 -24.99 10.78 45.11
CA PHE A 49 -26.13 10.44 45.95
C PHE A 49 -25.73 10.22 47.42
N GLU A 50 -24.59 9.59 47.68
CA GLU A 50 -24.04 9.47 49.03
C GLU A 50 -23.75 10.86 49.63
N ASP A 51 -23.10 11.74 48.87
CA ASP A 51 -22.85 13.13 49.29
C ASP A 51 -24.15 13.87 49.63
N VAL A 52 -25.18 13.76 48.77
CA VAL A 52 -26.50 14.36 49.04
C VAL A 52 -27.11 13.80 50.32
N ASN A 53 -27.08 12.49 50.53
CA ASN A 53 -27.62 11.87 51.75
C ASN A 53 -26.92 12.39 53.01
N THR A 54 -25.59 12.59 52.96
CA THR A 54 -24.85 13.16 54.10
C THR A 54 -25.17 14.63 54.36
N LEU A 55 -25.31 15.45 53.31
CA LEU A 55 -25.67 16.87 53.42
C LEU A 55 -27.10 17.07 53.93
N MET A 56 -28.02 16.21 53.49
CA MET A 56 -29.41 16.20 53.96
C MET A 56 -29.49 15.79 55.45
N ALA A 57 -28.66 14.85 55.90
CA ALA A 57 -28.56 14.49 57.32
C ALA A 57 -27.95 15.63 58.17
N GLY A 58 -27.12 16.48 57.56
CA GLY A 58 -26.54 17.67 58.17
C GLY A 58 -27.40 18.94 58.13
N HIS A 59 -28.63 18.88 57.57
CA HIS A 59 -29.53 20.02 57.37
C HIS A 59 -28.95 21.18 56.49
N ASP A 60 -28.04 20.88 55.55
CA ASP A 60 -27.55 21.87 54.57
C ASP A 60 -28.27 21.73 53.22
N ASP A 61 -29.50 22.26 53.17
CA ASP A 61 -30.38 22.18 52.01
C ASP A 61 -29.81 22.88 50.76
N HIS A 62 -29.05 23.97 50.94
CA HIS A 62 -28.50 24.73 49.82
C HIS A 62 -27.39 23.96 49.11
N SER A 63 -26.47 23.35 49.87
CA SER A 63 -25.43 22.49 49.30
C SER A 63 -26.01 21.20 48.71
N ALA A 64 -27.04 20.63 49.34
CA ALA A 64 -27.75 19.47 48.80
C ALA A 64 -28.43 19.77 47.44
N MET A 65 -29.08 20.93 47.30
CA MET A 65 -29.67 21.36 46.03
C MET A 65 -28.61 21.58 44.93
N THR A 66 -27.44 22.09 45.29
CA THR A 66 -26.32 22.24 44.35
C THR A 66 -25.84 20.88 43.85
N LYS A 67 -25.71 19.90 44.73
CA LYS A 67 -25.32 18.52 44.41
C LYS A 67 -26.37 17.77 43.59
N LEU A 68 -27.66 17.98 43.85
CA LEU A 68 -28.74 17.49 42.98
C LEU A 68 -28.62 18.07 41.56
N GLY A 69 -28.28 19.35 41.43
CA GLY A 69 -27.96 19.97 40.14
C GLY A 69 -26.76 19.32 39.44
N GLU A 70 -25.73 18.90 40.18
CA GLU A 70 -24.60 18.12 39.63
C GLU A 70 -25.02 16.73 39.14
N ILE A 71 -25.94 16.06 39.85
CA ILE A 71 -26.52 14.77 39.43
C ILE A 71 -27.34 14.92 38.15
N ILE A 72 -28.17 15.96 38.02
CA ILE A 72 -28.94 16.20 36.79
C ILE A 72 -27.98 16.39 35.60
N LYS A 73 -26.99 17.28 35.74
CA LYS A 73 -25.94 17.47 34.72
C LYS A 73 -25.18 16.18 34.42
N ALA A 74 -25.02 15.32 35.42
CA ALA A 74 -24.35 14.05 35.28
C ALA A 74 -25.10 13.11 34.33
N VAL A 75 -26.40 12.97 34.56
CA VAL A 75 -27.30 12.11 33.78
C VAL A 75 -27.46 12.66 32.36
N GLU A 76 -27.64 13.97 32.20
CA GLU A 76 -27.71 14.62 30.88
C GLU A 76 -26.42 14.43 30.05
N LEU A 77 -25.27 14.39 30.71
CA LEU A 77 -24.00 14.11 30.03
C LEU A 77 -23.89 12.63 29.63
N LEU A 78 -24.34 11.72 30.49
CA LEU A 78 -24.40 10.29 30.19
C LEU A 78 -25.32 10.03 29.00
N GLU A 79 -26.52 10.59 29.00
CA GLU A 79 -27.50 10.49 27.91
C GLU A 79 -26.88 10.93 26.58
N ARG A 80 -26.29 12.13 26.53
CA ARG A 80 -25.60 12.63 25.32
C ARG A 80 -24.43 11.76 24.87
N LYS A 81 -23.71 11.13 25.79
CA LYS A 81 -22.60 10.22 25.43
C LYS A 81 -23.12 8.87 24.93
N LEU A 82 -24.19 8.35 25.52
CA LEU A 82 -24.84 7.11 25.09
C LEU A 82 -25.48 7.28 23.73
N GLU A 83 -26.17 8.37 23.47
CA GLU A 83 -26.80 8.66 22.18
C GLU A 83 -25.77 8.64 21.05
N LYS A 84 -24.58 9.23 21.26
CA LYS A 84 -23.46 9.13 20.30
C LYS A 84 -23.01 7.69 20.05
N ARG A 85 -23.00 6.84 21.07
CA ARG A 85 -22.58 5.42 20.95
C ARG A 85 -23.65 4.58 20.25
N ILE A 86 -24.93 4.89 20.48
CA ILE A 86 -26.08 4.27 19.80
C ILE A 86 -26.06 4.62 18.31
N THR A 87 -25.73 5.87 17.94
CA THR A 87 -25.59 6.25 16.53
C THR A 87 -24.50 5.43 15.84
N VAL A 88 -23.32 5.30 16.47
CA VAL A 88 -22.21 4.47 15.93
C VAL A 88 -22.63 3.02 15.77
N GLU A 89 -23.34 2.46 16.76
CA GLU A 89 -23.84 1.09 16.69
C GLU A 89 -24.83 0.89 15.54
N SER A 90 -25.75 1.84 15.37
CA SER A 90 -26.75 1.81 14.30
C SER A 90 -26.12 1.88 12.92
N GLU A 91 -25.10 2.72 12.73
CA GLU A 91 -24.33 2.79 11.48
C GLU A 91 -23.62 1.47 11.16
N LEU A 92 -22.99 0.83 12.16
CA LEU A 92 -22.32 -0.46 11.98
C LEU A 92 -23.30 -1.58 11.63
N LEU A 93 -24.45 -1.63 12.31
CA LEU A 93 -25.52 -2.59 12.01
C LEU A 93 -26.07 -2.39 10.59
N GLN A 94 -26.25 -1.14 10.18
CA GLN A 94 -26.70 -0.80 8.83
C GLN A 94 -25.71 -1.29 7.76
N ARG A 95 -24.39 -1.15 7.98
CA ARG A 95 -23.36 -1.70 7.07
C ARG A 95 -23.49 -3.22 6.93
N ILE A 96 -23.68 -3.93 8.04
CA ILE A 96 -23.87 -5.39 8.03
C ILE A 96 -25.14 -5.76 7.25
N GLU A 97 -26.25 -5.04 7.49
CA GLU A 97 -27.52 -5.27 6.81
C GLU A 97 -27.39 -5.08 5.29
N TYR A 98 -26.73 -4.01 4.83
CA TYR A 98 -26.45 -3.80 3.41
C TYR A 98 -25.68 -4.98 2.79
N ARG A 99 -24.64 -5.47 3.47
CA ARG A 99 -23.83 -6.61 2.99
C ARG A 99 -24.62 -7.92 2.96
N ILE A 100 -25.47 -8.17 3.96
CA ILE A 100 -26.36 -9.34 3.96
C ILE A 100 -27.33 -9.27 2.78
N ASN A 101 -27.95 -8.11 2.56
CA ASN A 101 -28.89 -7.91 1.45
C ASN A 101 -28.19 -8.06 0.09
N TYR A 102 -26.94 -7.60 -0.04
CA TYR A 102 -26.13 -7.75 -1.24
C TYR A 102 -25.86 -9.22 -1.63
N PHE A 103 -25.63 -10.12 -0.67
CA PHE A 103 -25.46 -11.55 -0.95
C PHE A 103 -26.78 -12.31 -1.07
N LYS A 104 -27.85 -11.85 -0.40
CA LYS A 104 -29.21 -12.36 -0.64
C LYS A 104 -29.68 -12.06 -2.06
N GLU A 105 -29.33 -10.89 -2.57
CA GLU A 105 -29.57 -10.52 -3.97
C GLU A 105 -28.90 -11.53 -4.92
N LEU A 106 -27.63 -11.86 -4.69
CA LEU A 106 -26.92 -12.87 -5.47
C LEU A 106 -27.62 -14.24 -5.43
N ASP A 107 -28.07 -14.67 -4.25
CA ASP A 107 -28.79 -15.94 -4.08
C ASP A 107 -30.10 -15.95 -4.86
N SER A 108 -30.86 -14.86 -4.82
CA SER A 108 -32.08 -14.71 -5.60
C SER A 108 -31.81 -14.69 -7.10
N LEU A 109 -30.78 -13.99 -7.57
CA LEU A 109 -30.43 -13.93 -8.99
C LEU A 109 -30.03 -15.31 -9.53
N LYS A 110 -29.28 -16.08 -8.75
CA LYS A 110 -28.93 -17.46 -9.08
C LYS A 110 -30.12 -18.40 -9.07
N GLY A 111 -31.00 -18.27 -8.07
CA GLY A 111 -32.25 -19.04 -8.00
C GLY A 111 -33.18 -18.80 -9.20
N ASN A 112 -33.13 -17.60 -9.77
CA ASN A 112 -33.92 -17.20 -10.93
C ASN A 112 -33.21 -17.40 -12.29
N GLU A 113 -31.94 -17.84 -12.30
CA GLU A 113 -31.08 -17.94 -13.49
C GLU A 113 -30.97 -16.64 -14.33
N ASP A 114 -31.06 -15.48 -13.67
CA ASP A 114 -31.01 -14.17 -14.33
C ASP A 114 -29.57 -13.77 -14.70
N LYS A 115 -29.20 -14.01 -15.96
CA LYS A 115 -27.85 -13.74 -16.48
C LYS A 115 -27.50 -12.25 -16.48
N ASP A 116 -28.45 -11.38 -16.82
CA ASP A 116 -28.18 -9.95 -16.95
C ASP A 116 -27.98 -9.34 -15.55
N GLY A 117 -28.81 -9.75 -14.59
CA GLY A 117 -28.65 -9.37 -13.19
C GLY A 117 -27.33 -9.86 -12.59
N LEU A 118 -26.89 -11.08 -12.93
CA LEU A 118 -25.61 -11.62 -12.48
C LEU A 118 -24.42 -10.81 -13.01
N VAL A 119 -24.43 -10.43 -14.30
CA VAL A 119 -23.37 -9.59 -14.89
C VAL A 119 -23.27 -8.25 -14.15
N GLU A 120 -24.40 -7.60 -13.86
CA GLU A 120 -24.40 -6.33 -13.14
C GLU A 120 -23.96 -6.50 -11.67
N TRP A 121 -24.32 -7.61 -11.02
CA TRP A 121 -23.82 -7.93 -9.69
C TRP A 121 -22.30 -8.08 -9.66
N TYR A 122 -21.71 -8.84 -10.60
CA TYR A 122 -20.26 -9.02 -10.70
C TYR A 122 -19.54 -7.71 -11.06
N ARG A 123 -20.18 -6.83 -11.83
CA ARG A 123 -19.67 -5.49 -12.11
C ARG A 123 -19.61 -4.65 -10.83
N ARG A 124 -20.68 -4.64 -10.03
CA ARG A 124 -20.67 -3.99 -8.70
C ARG A 124 -19.61 -4.60 -7.78
N TYR A 125 -19.46 -5.92 -7.77
CA TYR A 125 -18.43 -6.59 -6.99
C TYR A 125 -17.03 -6.14 -7.39
N THR A 126 -16.77 -6.06 -8.70
CA THR A 126 -15.50 -5.55 -9.24
C THR A 126 -15.26 -4.10 -8.80
N ASN A 127 -16.30 -3.26 -8.82
CA ASN A 127 -16.20 -1.88 -8.33
C ASN A 127 -15.88 -1.83 -6.82
N ILE A 128 -16.39 -2.76 -6.00
CA ILE A 128 -16.01 -2.84 -4.58
C ILE A 128 -14.51 -3.14 -4.45
N LEU A 129 -13.98 -4.08 -5.24
CA LEU A 129 -12.55 -4.43 -5.22
C LEU A 129 -11.65 -3.28 -5.67
N VAL A 130 -12.07 -2.55 -6.71
CA VAL A 130 -11.38 -1.32 -7.16
C VAL A 130 -11.44 -0.26 -6.08
N GLY A 131 -12.60 -0.08 -5.44
CA GLY A 131 -12.76 0.85 -4.32
C GLY A 131 -11.85 0.52 -3.13
N ASP A 132 -11.73 -0.76 -2.75
CA ASP A 132 -10.80 -1.23 -1.70
C ASP A 132 -9.35 -0.90 -2.06
N TYR A 133 -8.90 -1.27 -3.26
CA TYR A 133 -7.54 -0.99 -3.72
C TYR A 133 -7.22 0.51 -3.72
N LEU A 134 -8.10 1.34 -4.29
CA LEU A 134 -7.92 2.80 -4.33
C LEU A 134 -7.94 3.41 -2.93
N THR A 135 -8.75 2.88 -2.01
CA THR A 135 -8.82 3.38 -0.64
C THR A 135 -7.50 3.14 0.11
N ARG A 136 -6.89 1.97 -0.11
CA ARG A 136 -5.61 1.57 0.50
C ARG A 136 -4.38 2.28 -0.07
N ASN A 137 -4.38 2.58 -1.37
CA ASN A 137 -3.17 3.05 -2.08
C ASN A 137 -3.21 4.49 -2.57
N SER A 138 -4.35 5.17 -2.51
CA SER A 138 -4.42 6.57 -2.97
C SER A 138 -3.49 7.48 -2.18
N GLU A 139 -2.91 8.45 -2.89
CA GLU A 139 -2.13 9.52 -2.28
C GLU A 139 -3.04 10.41 -1.44
N ILE A 140 -2.63 10.66 -0.19
CA ILE A 140 -3.35 11.51 0.75
C ILE A 140 -2.67 12.86 0.77
N TYR A 141 -3.39 13.91 0.39
CA TYR A 141 -2.86 15.28 0.45
C TYR A 141 -2.89 15.80 1.90
N GLU A 142 -1.91 16.64 2.29
CA GLU A 142 -1.77 17.13 3.68
C GLU A 142 -3.05 17.72 4.29
N ASN A 143 -3.91 18.34 3.46
CA ASN A 143 -5.18 18.92 3.88
C ASN A 143 -6.20 17.88 4.38
N GLU A 144 -6.12 16.62 3.93
CA GLU A 144 -6.98 15.51 4.37
C GLU A 144 -6.59 14.98 5.76
N LEU A 145 -5.34 15.21 6.18
CA LEU A 145 -4.83 14.75 7.46
C LEU A 145 -5.57 15.45 8.62
N THR A 146 -5.90 16.73 8.50
CA THR A 146 -6.48 17.48 9.63
C THR A 146 -7.98 17.28 9.88
N GLU A 147 -8.76 16.80 8.90
CA GLU A 147 -10.23 16.83 8.99
C GLU A 147 -10.88 15.52 9.48
N LEU A 148 -10.26 14.35 9.24
CA LEU A 148 -10.86 13.06 9.64
C LEU A 148 -10.93 12.87 11.17
N ASP A 149 -10.02 13.49 11.92
CA ASP A 149 -10.06 13.53 13.41
C ASP A 149 -11.33 14.22 13.94
N ARG A 150 -11.95 15.11 13.15
CA ARG A 150 -13.25 15.70 13.49
C ARG A 150 -14.41 14.79 13.11
N SER A 151 -14.29 14.00 12.05
CA SER A 151 -15.36 13.07 11.63
C SER A 151 -15.48 11.83 12.51
N ALA A 152 -14.40 11.37 13.15
CA ALA A 152 -14.45 10.28 14.13
C ALA A 152 -15.27 10.66 15.38
N HIS A 153 -15.45 11.96 15.63
CA HIS A 153 -16.20 12.48 16.77
C HIS A 153 -17.17 13.59 16.34
N THR A 154 -18.34 13.19 15.85
CA THR A 154 -19.52 14.04 15.59
C THR A 154 -19.33 15.13 14.53
N ARG A 155 -20.04 15.01 13.39
CA ARG A 155 -21.02 16.01 12.89
C ARG A 155 -21.33 15.82 11.40
N GLN A 156 -22.51 15.28 11.09
CA GLN A 156 -23.35 15.89 10.07
C GLN A 156 -24.26 16.93 10.76
N LYS A 157 -23.89 18.21 10.67
CA LYS A 157 -24.89 19.29 10.64
C LYS A 157 -24.69 19.99 9.30
N ARG A 158 -25.53 19.62 8.34
CA ARG A 158 -25.70 20.37 7.09
C ARG A 158 -26.09 21.80 7.46
N LYS A 159 -25.19 22.75 7.22
CA LYS A 159 -25.57 24.15 6.98
C LYS A 159 -25.50 24.35 5.47
N LEU A 160 -26.68 24.48 4.88
CA LEU A 160 -26.90 24.98 3.54
C LEU A 160 -26.60 26.49 3.57
N SER A 161 -25.42 26.92 3.13
CA SER A 161 -25.19 28.28 2.60
C SER A 161 -23.77 28.47 2.06
N SER A 162 -23.72 29.15 0.91
CA SER A 162 -22.61 29.86 0.27
C SER A 162 -21.40 29.06 -0.27
N SER A 163 -21.46 28.85 -1.58
CA SER A 163 -20.41 29.07 -2.58
C SER A 163 -19.05 29.60 -2.10
N GLY A 164 -17.97 28.86 -2.39
CA GLY A 164 -16.60 29.39 -2.45
C GLY A 164 -15.61 28.86 -1.41
N GLY A 165 -15.59 27.56 -1.14
CA GLY A 165 -14.50 26.93 -0.39
C GLY A 165 -14.18 25.58 -1.03
N SER A 166 -12.95 25.40 -1.49
CA SER A 166 -12.45 24.13 -2.04
C SER A 166 -12.70 23.02 -1.03
N THR A 167 -13.63 22.12 -1.33
CA THR A 167 -13.76 20.86 -0.61
C THR A 167 -12.39 20.18 -0.64
N PRO A 168 -11.78 19.81 0.50
CA PRO A 168 -10.52 19.08 0.46
C PRO A 168 -10.71 17.85 -0.43
N PRO A 169 -9.67 17.44 -1.17
CA PRO A 169 -9.76 16.22 -1.94
C PRO A 169 -10.19 15.11 -0.97
N LEU A 170 -11.16 14.29 -1.36
CA LEU A 170 -11.41 13.05 -0.64
C LEU A 170 -10.50 11.99 -1.24
N ASN A 171 -9.96 11.08 -0.42
CA ASN A 171 -9.40 9.81 -0.86
C ASN A 171 -10.17 9.27 -2.10
N ALA A 172 -9.42 9.01 -3.18
CA ALA A 172 -9.98 8.69 -4.49
C ALA A 172 -10.92 7.47 -4.47
N GLY A 173 -10.62 6.48 -3.60
CA GLY A 173 -11.46 5.30 -3.42
C GLY A 173 -12.84 5.65 -2.86
N ILE A 174 -12.93 6.59 -1.91
CA ILE A 174 -14.21 7.05 -1.36
C ILE A 174 -15.03 7.78 -2.42
N GLN A 175 -14.39 8.65 -3.20
CA GLN A 175 -15.07 9.36 -4.29
C GLN A 175 -15.66 8.38 -5.30
N PHE A 176 -14.86 7.37 -5.68
CA PHE A 176 -15.29 6.31 -6.57
C PHE A 176 -16.48 5.54 -6.01
N LEU A 177 -16.40 5.05 -4.77
CA LEU A 177 -17.47 4.26 -4.14
C LEU A 177 -18.78 5.04 -4.02
N ARG A 178 -18.73 6.34 -3.65
CA ARG A 178 -19.92 7.19 -3.58
C ARG A 178 -20.56 7.44 -4.94
N SER A 179 -19.75 7.57 -6.00
CA SER A 179 -20.28 7.71 -7.35
C SER A 179 -21.07 6.48 -7.81
N GLN A 180 -20.75 5.32 -7.25
CA GLN A 180 -21.39 4.04 -7.55
C GLN A 180 -22.47 3.63 -6.52
N GLY A 181 -22.64 4.39 -5.42
CA GLY A 181 -23.55 4.03 -4.32
C GLY A 181 -23.12 2.78 -3.53
N LEU A 182 -21.81 2.50 -3.48
CA LEU A 182 -21.24 1.29 -2.88
C LEU A 182 -20.53 1.53 -1.54
N GLU A 183 -20.62 2.74 -0.97
CA GLU A 183 -19.89 3.15 0.23
C GLU A 183 -20.17 2.28 1.47
N HIS A 184 -21.35 1.67 1.58
CA HIS A 184 -21.71 0.83 2.73
C HIS A 184 -21.14 -0.60 2.63
N HIS A 185 -20.64 -1.00 1.47
CA HIS A 185 -20.09 -2.35 1.24
C HIS A 185 -18.63 -2.47 1.70
N LEU A 186 -17.96 -1.35 2.01
CA LEU A 186 -16.58 -1.30 2.45
C LEU A 186 -16.43 -0.48 3.73
N ASP A 187 -15.62 -0.94 4.68
CA ASP A 187 -15.24 -0.17 5.87
C ASP A 187 -14.12 0.83 5.53
N TYR A 188 -14.44 1.77 4.65
CA TYR A 188 -13.48 2.72 4.10
C TYR A 188 -12.83 3.60 5.19
N ASP A 189 -13.52 3.87 6.30
CA ASP A 189 -13.00 4.64 7.43
C ASP A 189 -11.78 3.97 8.09
N ILE A 190 -11.82 2.64 8.24
CA ILE A 190 -10.70 1.84 8.77
C ILE A 190 -9.54 1.82 7.78
N LEU A 191 -9.82 1.62 6.49
CA LEU A 191 -8.80 1.56 5.45
C LEU A 191 -8.11 2.91 5.23
N VAL A 192 -8.87 4.01 5.25
CA VAL A 192 -8.32 5.37 5.13
C VAL A 192 -7.45 5.70 6.34
N THR A 193 -7.85 5.29 7.54
CA THR A 193 -7.02 5.49 8.74
C THR A 193 -5.68 4.75 8.62
N ALA A 194 -5.69 3.51 8.12
CA ALA A 194 -4.48 2.76 7.85
C ALA A 194 -3.58 3.45 6.81
N ASN A 195 -4.15 3.83 5.66
CA ASN A 195 -3.45 4.53 4.59
C ASN A 195 -2.88 5.87 5.06
N ARG A 196 -3.61 6.60 5.90
CA ARG A 196 -3.17 7.87 6.49
C ARG A 196 -1.93 7.69 7.36
N ILE A 197 -1.95 6.72 8.27
CA ILE A 197 -0.79 6.46 9.14
C ILE A 197 0.39 5.98 8.29
N SER A 198 0.18 5.07 7.34
CA SER A 198 1.27 4.53 6.49
C SER A 198 1.92 5.61 5.61
N LYS A 199 1.13 6.48 4.98
CA LYS A 199 1.65 7.58 4.14
C LYS A 199 2.33 8.68 4.94
N ASN A 200 1.84 8.98 6.13
CA ASN A 200 2.47 9.95 7.02
C ASN A 200 3.86 9.47 7.49
N LEU A 201 4.05 8.15 7.66
CA LEU A 201 5.34 7.56 7.95
C LEU A 201 6.32 7.68 6.77
N THR A 202 5.90 7.42 5.53
CA THR A 202 6.82 7.41 4.38
C THR A 202 7.03 8.77 3.73
N SER A 203 6.02 9.65 3.74
CA SER A 203 6.08 10.93 3.02
C SER A 203 6.54 12.06 3.94
N ASN A 204 6.02 12.09 5.17
CA ASN A 204 6.25 13.20 6.11
C ASN A 204 7.26 12.83 7.22
N HIS A 205 7.65 11.56 7.32
CA HIS A 205 8.49 11.04 8.40
C HIS A 205 7.98 11.45 9.80
N ASP A 206 6.65 11.46 9.98
CA ASP A 206 6.00 11.85 11.23
C ASP A 206 5.45 10.61 11.97
N LEU A 207 5.83 10.49 13.24
CA LEU A 207 5.47 9.37 14.11
C LEU A 207 4.23 9.67 14.96
N SER A 208 3.73 10.91 14.96
CA SER A 208 2.69 11.38 15.88
C SER A 208 1.42 10.54 15.80
N LEU A 209 0.96 10.25 14.57
CA LEU A 209 -0.25 9.45 14.35
C LEU A 209 -0.07 8.00 14.79
N LEU A 210 1.09 7.41 14.50
CA LEU A 210 1.42 6.05 14.91
C LEU A 210 1.51 5.93 16.44
N VAL A 211 2.17 6.88 17.11
CA VAL A 211 2.28 6.92 18.57
C VAL A 211 0.91 7.05 19.23
N ASN A 212 0.01 7.86 18.67
CA ASN A 212 -1.37 7.96 19.19
C ASN A 212 -2.11 6.62 19.04
N TRP A 213 -2.02 6.00 17.87
CA TRP A 213 -2.64 4.69 17.64
C TRP A 213 -2.11 3.59 18.58
N ILE A 214 -0.79 3.57 18.85
CA ILE A 214 -0.17 2.64 19.80
C ILE A 214 -0.72 2.84 21.21
N LYS A 215 -0.89 4.10 21.66
CA LYS A 215 -1.46 4.41 22.97
C LYS A 215 -2.90 3.90 23.10
N GLU A 216 -3.71 4.07 22.06
CA GLU A 216 -5.10 3.62 22.07
C GLU A 216 -5.25 2.09 22.07
N ASN A 217 -4.28 1.38 21.49
CA ASN A 217 -4.35 -0.08 21.28
C ASN A 217 -3.26 -0.85 22.06
N GLN A 218 -2.69 -0.26 23.11
CA GLN A 218 -1.59 -0.84 23.88
C GLN A 218 -1.91 -2.23 24.45
N ALA A 219 -3.12 -2.44 24.95
CA ALA A 219 -3.53 -3.75 25.50
C ALA A 219 -3.48 -4.87 24.45
N TYR A 220 -3.82 -4.56 23.20
CA TYR A 220 -3.72 -5.50 22.08
C TYR A 220 -2.25 -5.81 21.76
N LEU A 221 -1.42 -4.78 21.63
CA LEU A 221 0.00 -4.93 21.31
C LEU A 221 0.77 -5.74 22.36
N VAL A 222 0.47 -5.51 23.64
CA VAL A 222 1.04 -6.29 24.76
C VAL A 222 0.60 -7.75 24.69
N SER A 223 -0.67 -8.02 24.39
CA SER A 223 -1.16 -9.41 24.29
C SER A 223 -0.51 -10.20 23.15
N LYS A 224 -0.19 -9.52 22.04
CA LYS A 224 0.47 -10.10 20.87
C LYS A 224 2.00 -10.07 20.96
N SER A 225 2.57 -9.42 21.98
CA SER A 225 4.01 -9.19 22.13
C SER A 225 4.65 -8.54 20.89
N SER A 226 3.98 -7.54 20.31
CA SER A 226 4.45 -6.89 19.08
C SER A 226 5.66 -5.98 19.34
N PRO A 227 6.70 -5.99 18.46
CA PRO A 227 7.85 -5.10 18.56
C PRO A 227 7.54 -3.65 18.11
N LEU A 228 6.34 -3.39 17.58
CA LEU A 228 5.99 -2.09 16.98
C LEU A 228 6.17 -0.90 17.93
N GLU A 229 5.85 -1.05 19.22
CA GLU A 229 6.07 0.02 20.19
C GLU A 229 7.56 0.34 20.34
N PHE A 230 8.41 -0.68 20.40
CA PHE A 230 9.85 -0.49 20.50
C PHE A 230 10.41 0.18 19.25
N GLU A 231 10.09 -0.34 18.06
CA GLU A 231 10.60 0.18 16.79
C GLU A 231 10.20 1.65 16.54
N THR A 232 8.96 2.01 16.89
CA THR A 232 8.44 3.37 16.77
C THR A 232 9.21 4.34 17.68
N ARG A 233 9.45 3.95 18.93
CA ARG A 233 10.19 4.79 19.90
C ARG A 233 11.67 4.88 19.57
N LEU A 234 12.24 3.81 19.02
CA LEU A 234 13.60 3.82 18.50
C LEU A 234 13.72 4.77 17.28
N GLN A 235 12.72 4.80 16.39
CA GLN A 235 12.70 5.77 15.30
C GLN A 235 12.59 7.21 15.81
N GLU A 236 11.70 7.47 16.78
CA GLU A 236 11.57 8.78 17.43
C GLU A 236 12.90 9.25 18.03
N TYR A 237 13.63 8.33 18.69
CA TYR A 237 14.96 8.59 19.20
C TYR A 237 15.97 8.92 18.09
N ILE A 238 16.01 8.12 17.01
CA ILE A 238 16.95 8.31 15.90
C ILE A 238 16.75 9.69 15.25
N GLU A 239 15.52 10.09 14.99
CA GLU A 239 15.21 11.39 14.40
C GLU A 239 15.62 12.55 15.33
N LEU A 240 15.35 12.45 16.63
CA LEU A 240 15.83 13.46 17.59
C LEU A 240 17.36 13.58 17.65
N VAL A 241 18.07 12.45 17.46
CA VAL A 241 19.54 12.42 17.42
C VAL A 241 20.05 13.01 16.10
N LYS A 242 19.37 12.75 14.96
CA LYS A 242 19.66 13.39 13.66
C LYS A 242 19.51 14.91 13.73
N ASP A 243 18.46 15.39 14.40
CA ASP A 243 18.16 16.82 14.63
C ASP A 243 19.05 17.50 15.68
N GLN A 244 20.00 16.78 16.28
CA GLN A 244 20.90 17.26 17.33
C GLN A 244 20.17 17.74 18.61
N ASN A 245 18.90 17.34 18.80
CA ASN A 245 18.14 17.62 20.02
C ASN A 245 18.44 16.58 21.11
N TYR A 246 19.67 16.62 21.62
CA TYR A 246 20.16 15.65 22.59
C TYR A 246 19.35 15.57 23.90
N PRO A 247 18.87 16.68 24.51
CA PRO A 247 18.07 16.60 25.73
C PRO A 247 16.79 15.79 25.54
N SER A 248 16.04 16.05 24.47
CA SER A 248 14.82 15.31 24.14
C SER A 248 15.11 13.85 23.79
N ALA A 249 16.18 13.58 23.04
CA ALA A 249 16.60 12.23 22.70
C ALA A 249 16.92 11.40 23.96
N ILE A 250 17.67 11.97 24.91
CA ILE A 250 18.00 11.30 26.18
C ILE A 250 16.74 11.06 27.01
N SER A 251 15.82 12.03 27.06
CA SER A 251 14.54 11.87 27.73
C SER A 251 13.74 10.72 27.13
N CYS A 252 13.59 10.67 25.79
CA CYS A 252 12.89 9.59 25.08
C CYS A 252 13.52 8.22 25.39
N PHE A 253 14.85 8.14 25.36
CA PHE A 253 15.59 6.92 25.67
C PHE A 253 15.28 6.43 27.09
N GLN A 254 15.35 7.31 28.09
CA GLN A 254 15.14 6.97 29.49
C GLN A 254 13.68 6.60 29.80
N THR A 255 12.70 7.30 29.22
CA THR A 255 11.28 7.10 29.54
C THR A 255 10.66 5.94 28.78
N HIS A 256 11.02 5.75 27.50
CA HIS A 256 10.31 4.86 26.59
C HIS A 256 11.11 3.63 26.17
N LEU A 257 12.44 3.73 26.07
CA LEU A 257 13.29 2.64 25.56
C LEU A 257 13.87 1.74 26.66
N VAL A 258 14.20 2.27 27.85
CA VAL A 258 14.80 1.50 28.95
C VAL A 258 13.95 0.30 29.39
N LYS A 259 12.62 0.37 29.27
CA LYS A 259 11.74 -0.77 29.60
C LYS A 259 12.00 -2.03 28.75
N PHE A 260 12.61 -1.87 27.57
CA PHE A 260 12.95 -2.95 26.66
C PHE A 260 14.40 -3.45 26.80
N ILE A 261 15.13 -3.05 27.85
CA ILE A 261 16.53 -3.44 28.04
C ILE A 261 16.76 -4.95 28.10
N LYS A 262 15.77 -5.71 28.60
CA LYS A 262 15.86 -7.18 28.69
C LYS A 262 15.57 -7.86 27.36
N THR A 263 14.80 -7.23 26.47
CA THR A 263 14.35 -7.82 25.20
C THR A 263 15.26 -7.41 24.04
N ASN A 264 15.68 -6.14 23.98
CA ASN A 264 16.35 -5.52 22.82
C ASN A 264 17.68 -4.85 23.21
N PHE A 265 18.53 -5.55 23.95
CA PHE A 265 19.77 -4.98 24.50
C PHE A 265 20.76 -4.49 23.42
N GLU A 266 20.97 -5.28 22.36
CA GLU A 266 21.96 -4.93 21.33
C GLU A 266 21.54 -3.69 20.52
N GLU A 267 20.25 -3.53 20.24
CA GLU A 267 19.72 -2.34 19.56
C GLU A 267 19.84 -1.09 20.44
N LEU A 268 19.59 -1.20 21.75
CA LEU A 268 19.79 -0.10 22.70
C LEU A 268 21.26 0.29 22.86
N LYS A 269 22.15 -0.70 22.84
CA LYS A 269 23.61 -0.48 22.82
C LYS A 269 24.04 0.23 21.54
N LEU A 270 23.45 -0.13 20.40
CA LEU A 270 23.71 0.53 19.13
C LEU A 270 23.18 1.97 19.14
N ALA A 271 21.96 2.19 19.63
CA ALA A 271 21.35 3.51 19.77
C ALA A 271 22.15 4.44 20.69
N SER A 272 22.60 3.95 21.85
CA SER A 272 23.46 4.73 22.75
C SER A 272 24.84 5.04 22.14
N GLY A 273 25.40 4.12 21.35
CA GLY A 273 26.61 4.38 20.56
C GLY A 273 26.38 5.44 19.47
N LEU A 274 25.21 5.42 18.82
CA LEU A 274 24.86 6.37 17.76
C LEU A 274 24.91 7.82 18.28
N LEU A 275 24.43 8.07 19.51
CA LEU A 275 24.51 9.39 20.16
C LEU A 275 25.94 9.96 20.20
N VAL A 276 26.93 9.10 20.43
CA VAL A 276 28.35 9.48 20.51
C VAL A 276 28.94 9.70 19.12
N PHE A 277 28.60 8.84 18.18
CA PHE A 277 29.25 8.80 16.87
C PHE A 277 28.54 9.59 15.76
N ILE A 278 27.30 10.07 15.96
CA ILE A 278 26.54 10.73 14.90
C ILE A 278 27.25 11.98 14.35
N LYS A 279 27.92 12.76 15.22
CA LYS A 279 28.70 13.93 14.80
C LYS A 279 29.90 13.55 13.93
N SER A 280 30.54 12.41 14.22
CA SER A 280 31.66 11.90 13.42
C SER A 280 31.18 11.33 12.09
N TYR A 281 30.02 10.68 12.08
CA TYR A 281 29.36 10.17 10.88
C TYR A 281 28.93 11.30 9.93
N GLN A 282 28.25 12.33 10.44
CA GLN A 282 27.87 13.52 9.65
C GLN A 282 29.12 14.23 9.07
N GLN A 283 30.23 14.27 9.81
CA GLN A 283 31.49 14.83 9.31
C GLN A 283 32.14 13.99 8.20
N GLN A 284 32.02 12.66 8.22
CA GLN A 284 32.50 11.78 7.16
C GLN A 284 31.66 11.86 5.88
N MET A 285 30.34 12.11 6.00
CA MET A 285 29.46 12.33 4.85
C MET A 285 29.69 13.69 4.18
N HIS A 286 30.16 14.69 4.93
CA HIS A 286 30.51 16.02 4.41
C HIS A 286 31.96 16.18 3.93
N THR A 287 32.86 15.26 4.27
CA THR A 287 34.03 15.08 3.41
C THR A 287 33.53 14.51 2.10
N PRO A 288 33.79 15.15 0.95
CA PRO A 288 33.55 14.50 -0.32
C PRO A 288 34.26 13.15 -0.19
N VAL A 289 33.48 12.08 -0.32
CA VAL A 289 34.04 10.81 -0.73
C VAL A 289 34.75 11.19 -2.01
N ASP A 290 36.08 11.34 -1.94
CA ASP A 290 36.94 11.29 -3.12
C ASP A 290 36.39 10.08 -3.84
N VAL A 291 35.69 10.35 -4.93
CA VAL A 291 35.16 9.34 -5.80
C VAL A 291 36.34 8.40 -6.01
N GLU A 292 36.12 7.09 -5.94
CA GLU A 292 36.99 6.13 -6.60
C GLU A 292 36.91 6.33 -8.14
N GLU A 293 36.84 7.58 -8.60
CA GLU A 293 37.34 7.99 -9.87
C GLU A 293 38.84 7.76 -9.78
N LYS A 294 39.31 6.97 -10.72
CA LYS A 294 40.70 6.95 -11.18
C LYS A 294 41.07 8.35 -11.68
N ASP A 295 41.09 9.32 -10.78
CA ASP A 295 41.35 10.70 -11.08
C ASP A 295 42.87 10.85 -11.11
N VAL A 296 43.43 10.62 -12.30
CA VAL A 296 44.83 10.86 -12.69
C VAL A 296 45.14 12.37 -12.68
N SER A 297 44.29 13.20 -12.11
CA SER A 297 44.21 14.64 -12.33
C SER A 297 44.82 15.47 -11.19
N ASN A 298 46.05 15.16 -10.77
CA ASN A 298 47.08 16.19 -10.52
C ASN A 298 48.43 15.60 -10.06
N LEU A 299 49.22 15.07 -11.00
CA LEU A 299 50.66 14.84 -10.78
C LEU A 299 51.44 16.16 -10.58
N SER A 300 50.84 17.31 -10.89
CA SER A 300 51.44 18.64 -10.72
C SER A 300 51.56 19.06 -9.24
N SER A 301 50.77 18.46 -8.35
CA SER A 301 50.82 18.69 -6.91
C SER A 301 51.78 17.71 -6.24
N ARG A 302 52.67 18.23 -5.38
CA ARG A 302 53.59 17.41 -4.58
C ARG A 302 52.86 16.36 -3.73
N SER A 303 51.64 16.63 -3.27
CA SER A 303 50.84 15.66 -2.50
C SER A 303 50.21 14.57 -3.38
N GLY A 304 49.78 14.92 -4.60
CA GLY A 304 49.24 13.97 -5.58
C GLY A 304 50.30 12.97 -6.06
N PHE A 305 51.50 13.46 -6.37
CA PHE A 305 52.64 12.61 -6.76
C PHE A 305 53.01 11.60 -5.67
N PHE A 306 53.07 12.04 -4.40
CA PHE A 306 53.41 11.16 -3.27
C PHE A 306 52.35 10.10 -3.00
N ARG A 307 51.06 10.45 -3.11
CA ARG A 307 49.96 9.48 -2.91
C ARG A 307 49.97 8.40 -3.99
N TYR A 308 50.25 8.78 -5.24
CA TYR A 308 50.27 7.86 -6.38
C TYR A 308 51.44 6.86 -6.33
N PHE A 309 52.67 7.32 -6.08
CA PHE A 309 53.85 6.44 -6.11
C PHE A 309 54.06 5.61 -4.84
N PHE A 310 53.67 6.14 -3.68
CA PHE A 310 53.99 5.51 -2.39
C PHE A 310 52.77 4.99 -1.64
N ASN A 311 51.56 5.16 -2.19
CA ASN A 311 50.28 4.84 -1.54
C ASN A 311 50.19 5.39 -0.09
N ARG A 312 50.84 6.53 0.16
CA ARG A 312 50.89 7.20 1.46
C ARG A 312 50.53 8.68 1.31
N PRO A 313 49.70 9.26 2.19
CA PRO A 313 49.46 10.70 2.18
C PRO A 313 50.77 11.45 2.46
N SER A 314 51.01 12.55 1.74
CA SER A 314 52.24 13.35 1.91
C SER A 314 52.41 13.77 3.38
N LEU A 315 53.61 13.55 3.93
CA LEU A 315 53.98 13.98 5.28
C LEU A 315 53.64 15.46 5.48
N LYS A 316 52.59 15.74 6.29
CA LYS A 316 52.35 17.10 6.78
C LYS A 316 53.54 17.48 7.67
N PRO A 317 54.05 18.73 7.61
CA PRO A 317 55.06 19.18 8.56
C PRO A 317 54.51 19.03 9.99
N PRO A 318 55.37 18.80 10.99
CA PRO A 318 54.92 18.59 12.36
C PRO A 318 54.07 19.77 12.81
N ARG A 319 52.81 19.53 13.19
CA ARG A 319 52.00 20.56 13.85
C ARG A 319 52.70 20.89 15.17
N GLU A 320 53.19 22.11 15.31
CA GLU A 320 53.60 22.66 16.60
C GLU A 320 52.46 22.48 17.60
N LEU A 321 52.74 21.74 18.67
CA LEU A 321 51.80 21.52 19.78
C LEU A 321 51.58 22.85 20.50
N LYS A 322 50.49 23.56 20.16
CA LYS A 322 49.96 24.59 21.06
C LYS A 322 49.30 23.91 22.26
N GLN A 323 49.59 24.45 23.45
CA GLN A 323 49.17 23.95 24.75
C GLN A 323 47.64 23.77 24.84
N PRO A 324 47.15 22.80 25.64
CA PRO A 324 45.74 22.46 25.69
C PRO A 324 44.99 23.48 26.54
N THR A 325 44.16 24.31 25.91
CA THR A 325 43.06 24.99 26.63
C THR A 325 41.91 24.00 26.78
N THR A 326 41.51 23.79 28.02
CA THR A 326 40.41 22.92 28.46
C THR A 326 39.11 23.22 27.71
N SER A 327 38.43 22.14 27.26
CA SER A 327 37.03 22.03 26.80
C SER A 327 36.76 21.52 25.37
N GLU A 328 37.67 20.77 24.74
CA GLU A 328 37.27 19.87 23.64
C GLU A 328 37.94 18.49 23.78
N VAL A 329 37.20 17.52 24.32
CA VAL A 329 37.55 16.10 24.18
C VAL A 329 37.28 15.72 22.73
N ARG A 330 38.23 16.04 21.84
CA ARG A 330 38.24 15.53 20.47
C ARG A 330 38.72 14.09 20.55
N ILE A 331 37.79 13.13 20.50
CA ILE A 331 38.10 11.70 20.42
C ILE A 331 38.91 11.47 19.13
N LYS A 332 40.24 11.42 19.25
CA LYS A 332 41.19 11.25 18.14
C LYS A 332 41.26 9.81 17.60
N SER A 333 40.36 8.90 17.99
CA SER A 333 40.46 7.47 17.68
C SER A 333 39.41 6.93 16.70
N ALA A 334 38.52 7.75 16.13
CA ALA A 334 37.45 7.26 15.27
C ALA A 334 37.81 7.14 13.78
N SER A 335 39.09 7.21 13.40
CA SER A 335 39.50 7.09 11.98
C SER A 335 39.33 5.67 11.41
N HIS A 336 39.01 4.68 12.25
CA HIS A 336 38.80 3.27 11.87
C HIS A 336 37.57 2.63 12.57
N ALA A 337 36.54 3.41 12.89
CA ALA A 337 35.29 2.81 13.36
C ALA A 337 34.53 2.23 12.14
N ASN A 338 34.13 0.95 12.18
CA ASN A 338 33.24 0.37 11.17
C ASN A 338 31.85 1.00 11.33
N PHE A 339 31.57 2.06 10.57
CA PHE A 339 30.30 2.80 10.60
C PHE A 339 29.13 2.06 9.94
N GLU A 340 29.40 0.94 9.26
CA GLU A 340 28.40 0.13 8.54
C GLU A 340 27.16 -0.23 9.38
N ARG A 341 27.36 -0.50 10.68
CA ARG A 341 26.25 -0.81 11.62
C ARG A 341 25.37 0.40 11.92
N TYR A 342 25.91 1.62 11.85
CA TYR A 342 25.14 2.84 12.04
C TYR A 342 24.45 3.28 10.76
N THR A 343 25.01 2.95 9.59
CA THR A 343 24.40 3.22 8.29
C THR A 343 23.04 2.54 8.16
N GLN A 344 22.92 1.28 8.58
CA GLN A 344 21.64 0.55 8.57
C GLN A 344 20.58 1.14 9.52
N VAL A 345 21.00 1.74 10.64
CA VAL A 345 20.08 2.36 11.61
C VAL A 345 19.60 3.74 11.11
N LEU A 346 20.42 4.41 10.32
CA LEU A 346 20.13 5.74 9.79
C LEU A 346 19.42 5.72 8.43
N SER A 347 19.27 4.56 7.79
CA SER A 347 18.68 4.44 6.46
C SER A 347 17.19 4.79 6.44
N ASP A 348 16.74 5.36 5.32
CA ASP A 348 15.32 5.71 5.13
C ASP A 348 14.45 4.48 4.90
N GLU A 349 15.03 3.35 4.48
CA GLU A 349 14.36 2.04 4.38
C GLU A 349 13.69 1.61 5.70
N ARG A 350 14.19 2.10 6.83
CA ARG A 350 13.60 1.83 8.15
C ARG A 350 12.18 2.37 8.28
N TRP A 351 11.83 3.46 7.58
CA TRP A 351 10.46 3.97 7.55
C TRP A 351 9.51 3.02 6.82
N ASP A 352 9.97 2.38 5.75
CA ASP A 352 9.19 1.37 5.04
C ASP A 352 8.99 0.11 5.89
N VAL A 353 10.03 -0.35 6.60
CA VAL A 353 9.91 -1.47 7.54
C VAL A 353 8.94 -1.14 8.68
N LEU A 354 8.99 0.08 9.22
CA LEU A 354 8.09 0.53 10.28
C LEU A 354 6.64 0.62 9.78
N LYS A 355 6.44 1.13 8.57
CA LYS A 355 5.14 1.15 7.88
C LYS A 355 4.60 -0.27 7.72
N ASP A 356 5.40 -1.21 7.22
CA ASP A 356 4.96 -2.59 6.99
C ASP A 356 4.62 -3.29 8.31
N LEU A 357 5.41 -3.08 9.36
CA LEU A 357 5.14 -3.59 10.70
C LEU A 357 3.83 -3.02 11.26
N PHE A 358 3.61 -1.71 11.10
CA PHE A 358 2.36 -1.06 11.49
C PHE A 358 1.16 -1.68 10.73
N LEU A 359 1.24 -1.79 9.41
CA LEU A 359 0.15 -2.34 8.58
C LEU A 359 -0.14 -3.80 8.95
N GLN A 360 0.90 -4.60 9.23
CA GLN A 360 0.73 -5.96 9.70
C GLN A 360 -0.05 -6.04 11.02
N GLU A 361 0.27 -5.20 12.00
CA GLU A 361 -0.43 -5.16 13.28
C GLU A 361 -1.85 -4.62 13.13
N TYR A 362 -2.01 -3.54 12.37
CA TYR A 362 -3.29 -2.90 12.12
C TYR A 362 -4.26 -3.85 11.40
N TYR A 363 -3.83 -4.46 10.31
CA TYR A 363 -4.65 -5.41 9.56
C TYR A 363 -4.95 -6.67 10.35
N SER A 364 -3.99 -7.18 11.13
CA SER A 364 -4.24 -8.31 12.02
C SER A 364 -5.28 -8.01 13.10
N MET A 365 -5.35 -6.78 13.61
CA MET A 365 -6.34 -6.38 14.61
C MET A 365 -7.76 -6.40 14.04
N TYR A 366 -7.93 -5.99 12.79
CA TYR A 366 -9.23 -5.91 12.12
C TYR A 366 -9.57 -7.14 11.27
N GLY A 367 -8.67 -8.11 11.13
CA GLY A 367 -8.85 -9.28 10.26
C GLY A 367 -8.81 -8.94 8.76
N ILE A 368 -8.10 -7.87 8.39
CA ILE A 368 -7.95 -7.42 7.00
C ILE A 368 -6.84 -8.24 6.34
N SER A 369 -7.05 -8.68 5.09
CA SER A 369 -5.99 -9.29 4.27
C SER A 369 -4.86 -8.29 3.97
N GLN A 370 -3.61 -8.72 4.16
CA GLN A 370 -2.42 -7.98 3.73
C GLN A 370 -2.31 -7.93 2.21
N HIS A 371 -2.76 -9.00 1.54
CA HIS A 371 -2.80 -9.04 0.09
C HIS A 371 -4.08 -8.41 -0.42
N GLU A 372 -3.98 -7.68 -1.52
CA GLU A 372 -5.08 -6.95 -2.11
C GLU A 372 -5.87 -7.87 -3.05
N PRO A 373 -7.16 -8.15 -2.76
CA PRO A 373 -7.93 -9.12 -3.53
C PRO A 373 -8.00 -8.81 -5.03
N LEU A 374 -8.05 -7.52 -5.39
CA LEU A 374 -8.03 -7.07 -6.79
C LEU A 374 -6.77 -7.56 -7.53
N LEU A 375 -5.59 -7.37 -6.93
CA LEU A 375 -4.32 -7.78 -7.53
C LEU A 375 -4.21 -9.31 -7.61
N ILE A 376 -4.75 -10.02 -6.62
CA ILE A 376 -4.82 -11.49 -6.66
C ILE A 376 -5.65 -11.94 -7.87
N TYR A 377 -6.88 -11.46 -8.02
CA TYR A 377 -7.74 -11.87 -9.14
C TYR A 377 -7.16 -11.47 -10.49
N LEU A 378 -6.57 -10.28 -10.58
CA LEU A 378 -5.89 -9.83 -11.78
C LEU A 378 -4.71 -10.74 -12.12
N SER A 379 -3.88 -11.10 -11.15
CA SER A 379 -2.74 -12.00 -11.35
C SER A 379 -3.17 -13.39 -11.79
N LEU A 380 -4.26 -13.92 -11.23
CA LEU A 380 -4.84 -15.20 -11.63
C LEU A 380 -5.39 -15.13 -13.06
N GLY A 381 -6.15 -14.09 -13.39
CA GLY A 381 -6.72 -13.89 -14.73
C GLY A 381 -5.65 -13.65 -15.81
N ILE A 382 -4.59 -12.91 -15.50
CA ILE A 382 -3.46 -12.74 -16.43
C ILE A 382 -2.75 -14.08 -16.63
N SER A 383 -2.53 -14.85 -15.57
CA SER A 383 -1.84 -16.16 -15.66
C SER A 383 -2.59 -17.17 -16.52
N THR A 384 -3.93 -17.14 -16.54
CA THR A 384 -4.73 -18.02 -17.41
C THR A 384 -4.72 -17.61 -18.88
N LEU A 385 -4.37 -16.35 -19.19
CA LEU A 385 -4.30 -15.82 -20.54
C LEU A 385 -2.88 -15.69 -21.08
N LYS A 386 -1.87 -15.68 -20.19
CA LYS A 386 -0.46 -15.48 -20.54
C LYS A 386 0.08 -16.70 -21.28
N THR A 387 0.38 -16.53 -22.55
CA THR A 387 1.01 -17.56 -23.39
C THR A 387 2.47 -17.23 -23.65
N ARG A 388 3.24 -18.21 -24.17
CA ARG A 388 4.64 -17.99 -24.58
C ARG A 388 4.77 -16.91 -25.67
N ALA A 389 3.74 -16.73 -26.50
CA ALA A 389 3.70 -15.69 -27.52
C ALA A 389 3.73 -14.26 -26.93
N CYS A 390 3.27 -14.07 -25.69
CA CYS A 390 3.18 -12.74 -25.08
C CYS A 390 4.53 -12.06 -24.78
N MET A 391 5.65 -12.79 -24.78
CA MET A 391 6.98 -12.21 -24.49
C MET A 391 7.87 -12.04 -25.73
N HIS A 392 7.37 -12.41 -26.91
CA HIS A 392 8.08 -12.11 -28.14
C HIS A 392 7.75 -10.67 -28.53
N GLU A 393 8.65 -9.72 -28.22
CA GLU A 393 8.72 -8.50 -29.02
C GLU A 393 8.94 -8.95 -30.46
N MET A 394 8.01 -8.65 -31.36
CA MET A 394 8.23 -8.88 -32.79
C MET A 394 9.35 -7.94 -33.23
N GLU A 395 10.60 -8.39 -33.10
CA GLU A 395 11.77 -7.75 -33.69
C GLU A 395 11.57 -7.76 -35.21
N THR A 396 11.03 -6.67 -35.72
CA THR A 396 10.87 -6.47 -37.15
C THR A 396 12.21 -5.99 -37.68
N HIS A 397 12.92 -6.87 -38.39
CA HIS A 397 14.04 -6.45 -39.21
C HIS A 397 13.52 -5.44 -40.25
N GLY A 398 13.95 -4.18 -40.14
CA GLY A 398 13.47 -3.06 -40.92
C GLY A 398 13.65 -3.27 -42.42
N GLY A 399 12.56 -3.64 -43.11
CA GLY A 399 12.44 -3.66 -44.56
C GLY A 399 11.65 -2.46 -45.07
N SER A 400 12.37 -1.57 -45.75
CA SER A 400 12.06 -0.55 -46.79
C SER A 400 10.66 0.04 -47.07
N ASN A 401 9.52 -0.51 -46.62
CA ASN A 401 8.18 -0.05 -47.06
C ASN A 401 7.26 0.28 -45.88
N ASP A 402 7.27 1.55 -45.46
CA ASP A 402 6.52 2.09 -44.32
C ASP A 402 4.99 1.87 -44.43
N SER A 403 4.42 1.77 -45.65
CA SER A 403 2.98 1.53 -45.82
C SER A 403 2.56 0.06 -45.63
N LEU A 404 3.40 -0.89 -46.03
CA LEU A 404 3.13 -2.32 -45.90
C LEU A 404 3.31 -2.76 -44.44
N THR A 405 4.39 -2.29 -43.80
CA THR A 405 4.66 -2.55 -42.38
C THR A 405 3.57 -1.99 -41.48
N ASN A 406 3.07 -0.79 -41.77
CA ASN A 406 1.95 -0.19 -41.03
C ASN A 406 0.63 -0.95 -41.23
N TYR A 407 0.33 -1.45 -42.44
CA TYR A 407 -0.86 -2.27 -42.68
C TYR A 407 -0.79 -3.62 -41.94
N LEU A 408 0.34 -4.31 -42.05
CA LEU A 408 0.58 -5.58 -41.35
C LEU A 408 0.46 -5.38 -39.84
N ARG A 409 1.06 -4.33 -39.28
CA ARG A 409 1.03 -4.01 -37.85
C ARG A 409 -0.34 -3.57 -37.34
N GLY A 410 -1.11 -2.84 -38.14
CA GLY A 410 -2.39 -2.29 -37.75
C GLY A 410 -3.52 -3.30 -37.77
N GLU A 411 -3.60 -4.11 -38.83
CA GLU A 411 -4.77 -4.95 -39.12
C GLU A 411 -4.51 -6.45 -38.88
N ILE A 412 -3.27 -6.93 -39.08
CA ILE A 412 -3.00 -8.38 -39.18
C ILE A 412 -2.25 -8.90 -37.97
N THR A 413 -1.17 -8.23 -37.54
CA THR A 413 -0.36 -8.62 -36.38
C THR A 413 -0.73 -7.88 -35.10
N LYS A 414 -1.75 -7.00 -35.15
CA LYS A 414 -2.32 -6.36 -33.97
C LYS A 414 -3.02 -7.40 -33.10
N THR A 415 -2.28 -7.94 -32.14
CA THR A 415 -2.88 -8.76 -31.10
C THR A 415 -3.60 -7.85 -30.11
N ASN A 416 -4.93 -7.90 -30.05
CA ASN A 416 -5.72 -7.33 -28.94
C ASN A 416 -5.57 -8.18 -27.66
N CYS A 417 -4.35 -8.64 -27.38
CA CYS A 417 -4.05 -9.46 -26.23
C CYS A 417 -4.03 -8.55 -24.99
N PRO A 418 -4.91 -8.77 -23.99
CA PRO A 418 -4.93 -7.95 -22.79
C PRO A 418 -3.64 -8.09 -21.98
N VAL A 419 -2.96 -9.24 -22.04
CA VAL A 419 -1.70 -9.50 -21.31
C VAL A 419 -0.54 -8.69 -21.88
N CYS A 420 -0.54 -8.44 -23.19
CA CYS A 420 0.52 -7.71 -23.90
C CYS A 420 0.27 -6.20 -23.94
N SER A 421 -0.84 -5.73 -23.37
CA SER A 421 -1.12 -4.30 -23.30
C SER A 421 -0.07 -3.61 -22.42
N LYS A 422 0.19 -2.33 -22.69
CA LYS A 422 1.23 -1.57 -21.96
C LYS A 422 0.92 -1.48 -20.46
N GLU A 423 -0.36 -1.51 -20.11
CA GLU A 423 -0.86 -1.40 -18.75
C GLU A 423 -0.58 -2.68 -17.94
N PHE A 424 -0.67 -3.86 -18.57
CA PHE A 424 -0.51 -5.15 -17.89
C PHE A 424 0.86 -5.80 -18.10
N SER A 425 1.67 -5.36 -19.08
CA SER A 425 2.96 -6.02 -19.38
C SER A 425 3.92 -6.02 -18.18
N ALA A 426 3.96 -4.94 -17.40
CA ALA A 426 4.82 -4.80 -16.24
C ALA A 426 4.49 -5.81 -15.13
N ILE A 427 3.20 -6.07 -14.91
CA ILE A 427 2.71 -7.01 -13.90
C ILE A 427 2.77 -8.44 -14.44
N SER A 428 2.59 -8.63 -15.75
CA SER A 428 2.52 -9.96 -16.36
C SER A 428 3.88 -10.66 -16.46
N GLY A 429 5.00 -9.93 -16.48
CA GLY A 429 6.35 -10.49 -16.62
C GLY A 429 6.66 -11.64 -15.64
N ASN A 430 6.40 -11.43 -14.35
CA ASN A 430 6.72 -12.39 -13.28
C ASN A 430 5.66 -13.50 -13.09
N LEU A 431 4.56 -13.47 -13.82
CA LEU A 431 3.46 -14.43 -13.68
C LEU A 431 3.71 -15.73 -14.46
N PRO A 432 3.17 -16.87 -14.00
CA PRO A 432 3.27 -18.14 -14.74
C PRO A 432 2.51 -18.10 -16.06
N TYR A 433 2.86 -19.01 -16.96
CA TYR A 433 2.14 -19.20 -18.22
C TYR A 433 0.92 -20.10 -18.05
N ALA A 434 -0.09 -19.88 -18.88
CA ALA A 434 -1.25 -20.73 -18.98
C ALA A 434 -0.85 -22.16 -19.39
N HIS A 435 -1.34 -23.14 -18.63
CA HIS A 435 -1.19 -24.55 -18.95
C HIS A 435 -2.29 -24.98 -19.92
N HIS A 436 -2.05 -24.80 -21.22
CA HIS A 436 -2.92 -25.35 -22.25
C HIS A 436 -2.62 -26.84 -22.44
N ILE A 437 -3.57 -27.70 -22.07
CA ILE A 437 -3.45 -29.16 -22.23
C ILE A 437 -3.75 -29.57 -23.68
N GLN A 438 -4.56 -28.78 -24.39
CA GLN A 438 -4.98 -29.01 -25.76
C GLN A 438 -4.42 -27.92 -26.65
N SER A 439 -3.62 -28.31 -27.66
CA SER A 439 -3.21 -27.41 -28.73
C SER A 439 -4.29 -27.41 -29.81
N SER A 440 -4.84 -26.25 -30.15
CA SER A 440 -5.74 -26.10 -31.29
C SER A 440 -4.91 -25.78 -32.53
N LEU A 441 -4.84 -26.70 -33.50
CA LEU A 441 -4.36 -26.39 -34.84
C LEU A 441 -5.48 -25.82 -35.71
N PHE A 442 -5.10 -25.13 -36.78
CA PHE A 442 -6.01 -24.71 -37.83
C PHE A 442 -6.57 -25.92 -38.58
N ASP A 443 -7.71 -25.75 -39.26
CA ASP A 443 -8.31 -26.81 -40.06
C ASP A 443 -7.40 -27.25 -41.23
N ASP A 444 -6.68 -26.30 -41.85
CA ASP A 444 -5.76 -26.52 -42.98
C ASP A 444 -4.37 -25.91 -42.71
N PRO A 445 -3.54 -26.49 -41.83
CA PRO A 445 -2.26 -25.90 -41.44
C PRO A 445 -1.16 -26.16 -42.49
N VAL A 446 -0.47 -25.09 -42.90
CA VAL A 446 0.68 -25.13 -43.81
C VAL A 446 1.89 -24.48 -43.15
N MET A 447 3.05 -25.11 -43.30
CA MET A 447 4.33 -24.60 -42.81
C MET A 447 5.11 -23.96 -43.96
N LEU A 448 5.55 -22.73 -43.76
CA LEU A 448 6.46 -22.02 -44.67
C LEU A 448 7.91 -22.50 -44.48
N PRO A 449 8.82 -22.27 -45.44
CA PRO A 449 10.22 -22.70 -45.36
C PRO A 449 11.02 -22.16 -44.16
N ASN A 450 10.58 -21.06 -43.55
CA ASN A 450 11.15 -20.51 -42.33
C ASN A 450 10.64 -21.18 -41.04
N GLY A 451 9.72 -22.15 -41.15
CA GLY A 451 9.16 -22.89 -40.02
C GLY A 451 7.90 -22.26 -39.41
N ASN A 452 7.43 -21.12 -39.92
CA ASN A 452 6.18 -20.51 -39.45
C ASN A 452 4.96 -21.27 -40.00
N ILE A 453 3.94 -21.47 -39.15
CA ILE A 453 2.74 -22.26 -39.48
C ILE A 453 1.52 -21.33 -39.55
N TYR A 454 0.77 -21.43 -40.63
CA TYR A 454 -0.44 -20.64 -40.88
C TYR A 454 -1.60 -21.50 -41.39
N ASP A 455 -2.79 -20.93 -41.36
CA ASP A 455 -3.94 -21.46 -42.09
C ASP A 455 -3.80 -21.10 -43.58
N SER A 456 -3.78 -22.12 -44.45
CA SER A 456 -3.59 -21.96 -45.89
C SER A 456 -4.62 -21.02 -46.53
N LYS A 457 -5.89 -21.10 -46.10
CA LYS A 457 -6.96 -20.27 -46.66
C LYS A 457 -6.75 -18.80 -46.31
N LYS A 458 -6.43 -18.51 -45.05
CA LYS A 458 -6.19 -17.14 -44.57
C LYS A 458 -4.97 -16.52 -45.22
N LEU A 459 -3.91 -17.31 -45.40
CA LEU A 459 -2.67 -16.85 -46.03
C LEU A 459 -2.87 -16.48 -47.51
N LYS A 460 -3.66 -17.28 -48.24
CA LYS A 460 -4.04 -16.97 -49.65
C LYS A 460 -4.96 -15.76 -49.75
N GLN A 461 -5.93 -15.63 -48.85
CA GLN A 461 -6.80 -14.43 -48.79
C GLN A 461 -5.96 -13.17 -48.56
N LEU A 462 -5.00 -13.23 -47.64
CA LEU A 462 -4.08 -12.11 -47.40
C LEU A 462 -3.28 -11.73 -48.64
N ALA A 463 -2.74 -12.70 -49.39
CA ALA A 463 -2.02 -12.43 -50.63
C ALA A 463 -2.91 -11.78 -51.71
N VAL A 464 -4.20 -12.10 -51.75
CA VAL A 464 -5.18 -11.43 -52.64
C VAL A 464 -5.43 -9.99 -52.19
N GLU A 465 -5.59 -9.75 -50.89
CA GLU A 465 -5.81 -8.40 -50.33
C GLU A 465 -4.58 -7.49 -50.50
N LEU A 466 -3.37 -8.01 -50.31
CA LEU A 466 -2.15 -7.23 -50.50
C LEU A 466 -1.96 -6.81 -51.97
N ARG A 467 -2.35 -7.68 -52.92
CA ARG A 467 -2.36 -7.36 -54.35
C ARG A 467 -3.44 -6.34 -54.71
N SER A 468 -4.65 -6.48 -54.17
CA SER A 468 -5.74 -5.54 -54.48
C SER A 468 -5.48 -4.14 -53.94
N LYS A 469 -4.79 -4.03 -52.80
CA LYS A 469 -4.39 -2.75 -52.20
C LYS A 469 -3.06 -2.19 -52.74
N MET A 470 -2.40 -2.87 -53.69
CA MET A 470 -1.10 -2.51 -54.25
C MET A 470 -0.01 -2.25 -53.18
N LEU A 471 -0.04 -3.00 -52.07
CA LEU A 471 0.92 -2.87 -50.97
C LEU A 471 2.20 -3.69 -51.18
N CYS A 472 2.13 -4.72 -52.02
CA CYS A 472 3.26 -5.58 -52.38
C CYS A 472 3.07 -6.17 -53.79
N GLU A 473 4.13 -6.19 -54.59
CA GLU A 473 4.14 -6.83 -55.91
C GLU A 473 4.36 -8.34 -55.77
N LEU A 474 3.26 -9.10 -55.71
CA LEU A 474 3.28 -10.56 -55.61
C LEU A 474 2.80 -11.18 -56.92
N GLN A 475 3.52 -12.19 -57.43
CA GLN A 475 3.01 -13.05 -58.51
C GLN A 475 1.85 -13.94 -58.02
N SER A 476 1.11 -14.54 -58.95
CA SER A 476 -0.09 -15.34 -58.62
C SER A 476 0.18 -16.55 -57.72
N ASP A 477 1.42 -17.02 -57.68
CA ASP A 477 1.92 -18.17 -56.91
C ASP A 477 2.84 -17.77 -55.74
N GLN A 478 2.91 -16.47 -55.42
CA GLN A 478 3.77 -15.94 -54.35
C GLN A 478 2.93 -15.43 -53.16
N ILE A 479 3.44 -15.68 -51.97
CA ILE A 479 2.82 -15.31 -50.70
C ILE A 479 3.85 -14.61 -49.82
N LEU A 480 3.40 -13.58 -49.08
CA LEU A 480 4.21 -12.87 -48.09
C LEU A 480 3.98 -13.48 -46.70
N ASP A 481 5.06 -13.77 -45.97
CA ASP A 481 4.99 -14.06 -44.55
C ASP A 481 4.66 -12.79 -43.74
N PRO A 482 3.57 -12.76 -42.95
CA PRO A 482 3.18 -11.57 -42.17
C PRO A 482 4.15 -11.18 -41.03
N ILE A 483 4.98 -12.11 -40.56
CA ILE A 483 5.92 -11.95 -39.44
C ILE A 483 7.30 -11.59 -39.99
N ASP A 484 7.84 -12.42 -40.89
CA ASP A 484 9.21 -12.25 -41.43
C ASP A 484 9.27 -11.31 -42.65
N GLN A 485 8.13 -10.98 -43.26
CA GLN A 485 8.00 -10.18 -44.48
C GLN A 485 8.80 -10.73 -45.68
N LYS A 486 9.11 -12.03 -45.66
CA LYS A 486 9.74 -12.76 -46.77
C LYS A 486 8.68 -13.31 -47.72
N VAL A 487 9.00 -13.32 -49.00
CA VAL A 487 8.13 -13.86 -50.05
C VAL A 487 8.51 -15.32 -50.32
N PHE A 488 7.52 -16.21 -50.34
CA PHE A 488 7.67 -17.64 -50.61
C PHE A 488 6.73 -18.07 -51.75
N SER A 489 7.08 -19.14 -52.48
CA SER A 489 6.18 -19.72 -53.48
C SER A 489 5.22 -20.71 -52.82
N GLU A 490 3.98 -20.81 -53.33
CA GLU A 490 3.00 -21.82 -52.89
C GLU A 490 3.52 -23.26 -53.04
N LYS A 491 4.49 -23.51 -53.92
CA LYS A 491 5.07 -24.85 -54.13
C LYS A 491 5.96 -25.29 -52.98
N ASP A 492 6.44 -24.36 -52.16
CA ASP A 492 7.37 -24.63 -51.07
C ASP A 492 6.63 -24.94 -49.75
N PHE A 493 5.29 -25.01 -49.77
CA PHE A 493 4.48 -25.24 -48.57
C PHE A 493 4.48 -26.70 -48.18
N ILE A 494 4.67 -26.95 -46.90
CA ILE A 494 4.55 -28.28 -46.31
C ILE A 494 3.23 -28.34 -45.56
N THR A 495 2.29 -29.18 -46.04
CA THR A 495 1.04 -29.44 -45.32
C THR A 495 1.35 -30.20 -44.04
N MET A 496 0.91 -29.67 -42.91
CA MET A 496 1.10 -30.29 -41.61
C MET A 496 -0.13 -31.14 -41.25
N TYR A 497 0.10 -32.28 -40.62
CA TYR A 497 -0.98 -33.09 -40.04
C TYR A 497 -0.76 -33.17 -38.53
N PRO A 498 -1.80 -32.94 -37.71
CA PRO A 498 -1.69 -33.14 -36.28
C PRO A 498 -1.42 -34.62 -36.00
N THR A 499 -0.30 -34.93 -35.35
CA THR A 499 0.06 -36.27 -34.87
C THR A 499 -0.48 -36.55 -33.48
#